data_AF-A0A452YAY3-F1
#
_entry.id   AF-A0A452YAY3-F1
#
_cell.length_a   1.000
_cell.length_b   1.000
_cell.length_c   1.000
_cell.angle_alpha   90.00
_cell.angle_beta   90.00
_cell.angle_gamma   90.00
#
_symmetry.space_group_name_H-M   'P 1'
#
loop_
_entity.id
_entity.type
_entity.pdbx_description
1 polymer ?
#
loop_
_entity_poly.entity_id
_entity_poly.type
_entity_poly.pdbx_seq_one_letter_code
_entity_poly.pdbx_strand_id
1 'polypeptide(L)'
;VMLNVDVARTNTNDQYQTLKDPVSKLYTTNSECSIEFEAMILPASKEEGILIKKRYAVFNEDGTLAELKGFEIKRRGELKLIKVFQAEVFDKFLHGSTLEECYAAVASVANRWLDLLDNQGIDISDSELLGFISESSTMSKSLVDYGEQKSCAVTTAKRLAEFLGDSMVKDKGLHCQYIVAREPQGTPVSERAVPVAIFETD
;
A
#
# COMPACT_ATOMS: atom_id res chain seq x y z
N VAL A 1 -24.36 -5.88 -6.69
CA VAL A 1 -25.58 -5.40 -5.99
C VAL A 1 -26.23 -6.50 -5.13
N MET A 2 -25.45 -7.22 -4.32
CA MET A 2 -25.98 -8.26 -3.41
C MET A 2 -25.86 -7.81 -1.95
N LEU A 3 -24.73 -7.21 -1.59
CA LEU A 3 -24.44 -6.81 -0.21
C LEU A 3 -25.34 -5.66 0.30
N ASN A 4 -25.59 -4.62 -0.50
CA ASN A 4 -26.50 -3.52 -0.08
C ASN A 4 -27.94 -4.01 0.10
N VAL A 5 -28.36 -4.99 -0.69
CA VAL A 5 -29.70 -5.59 -0.56
C VAL A 5 -29.78 -6.40 0.73
N ASP A 6 -28.77 -7.22 1.03
CA ASP A 6 -28.73 -7.97 2.28
C ASP A 6 -28.65 -7.06 3.50
N VAL A 7 -27.82 -6.02 3.46
CA VAL A 7 -27.65 -5.02 4.53
C VAL A 7 -28.95 -4.24 4.75
N ALA A 8 -29.62 -3.78 3.70
CA ALA A 8 -30.93 -3.17 3.82
C ALA A 8 -31.93 -4.16 4.46
N ARG A 9 -31.86 -5.45 4.16
CA ARG A 9 -32.77 -6.44 4.76
C ARG A 9 -32.45 -6.75 6.22
N THR A 10 -31.19 -6.77 6.63
CA THR A 10 -30.78 -7.19 7.97
C THR A 10 -30.53 -6.04 8.94
N ASN A 11 -30.31 -4.83 8.44
CA ASN A 11 -29.84 -3.69 9.23
C ASN A 11 -30.70 -2.42 9.07
N THR A 12 -31.86 -2.50 8.42
CA THR A 12 -32.83 -1.40 8.42
C THR A 12 -33.42 -1.22 9.82
N ASN A 13 -33.47 0.02 10.30
CA ASN A 13 -34.20 0.38 11.50
C ASN A 13 -35.64 0.76 11.14
N ASP A 14 -36.57 -0.18 11.28
CA ASP A 14 -38.01 0.04 11.05
C ASP A 14 -38.70 0.88 12.15
N GLN A 15 -37.96 1.26 13.19
CA GLN A 15 -38.47 1.99 14.37
C GLN A 15 -37.97 3.43 14.43
N TYR A 16 -37.32 3.93 13.38
CA TYR A 16 -36.78 5.29 13.37
C TYR A 16 -37.91 6.31 13.51
N GLN A 17 -37.84 7.20 14.49
CA GLN A 17 -38.89 8.21 14.75
C GLN A 17 -38.37 9.61 14.43
N THR A 18 -39.11 10.31 13.59
CA THR A 18 -38.82 11.70 13.23
C THR A 18 -39.89 12.62 13.81
N LEU A 19 -39.49 13.71 14.48
CA LEU A 19 -40.41 14.68 15.05
C LEU A 19 -41.08 15.48 13.92
N LYS A 20 -42.39 15.32 13.77
CA LYS A 20 -43.17 15.97 12.71
C LYS A 20 -43.82 17.27 13.18
N ASP A 21 -44.22 17.35 14.44
CA ASP A 21 -44.76 18.57 15.04
C ASP A 21 -44.14 18.81 16.43
N PRO A 22 -43.28 19.84 16.56
CA PRO A 22 -42.62 20.17 17.83
C PRO A 22 -43.56 20.66 18.93
N VAL A 23 -44.73 21.22 18.58
CA VAL A 23 -45.65 21.82 19.55
C VAL A 23 -46.53 20.75 20.18
N SER A 24 -47.13 19.87 19.37
CA SER A 24 -47.93 18.74 19.85
C SER A 24 -47.10 17.50 20.22
N LYS A 25 -45.77 17.55 20.00
CA LYS A 25 -44.81 16.46 20.23
C LYS A 25 -45.19 15.18 19.47
N LEU A 26 -45.68 15.34 18.24
CA LEU A 26 -46.03 14.21 17.37
C LEU A 26 -44.81 13.71 16.59
N TYR A 27 -44.61 12.40 16.63
CA TYR A 27 -43.56 11.69 15.91
C TYR A 27 -44.18 10.80 14.84
N THR A 28 -43.44 10.60 13.75
CA THR A 28 -43.76 9.61 12.72
C THR A 28 -42.65 8.57 12.66
N THR A 29 -43.03 7.31 12.64
CA THR A 29 -42.10 6.19 12.47
C THR A 29 -41.89 5.91 10.98
N ASN A 30 -40.65 5.74 10.56
CA ASN A 30 -40.24 5.32 9.23
C ASN A 30 -39.12 4.27 9.31
N SER A 31 -38.97 3.49 8.23
CA SER A 31 -37.84 2.60 8.04
C SER A 31 -36.66 3.38 7.49
N GLU A 32 -35.53 3.34 8.20
CA GLU A 32 -34.32 4.07 7.84
C GLU A 32 -33.12 3.10 7.79
N CYS A 33 -32.35 3.15 6.69
CA CYS A 33 -31.07 2.46 6.55
C CYS A 33 -30.14 3.30 5.68
N SER A 34 -29.09 3.85 6.29
CA SER A 34 -28.06 4.64 5.60
C SER A 34 -26.75 3.86 5.40
N ILE A 35 -26.80 2.53 5.54
CA ILE A 35 -25.63 1.66 5.39
C ILE A 35 -25.56 1.19 3.94
N GLU A 36 -24.69 1.81 3.18
CA GLU A 36 -24.43 1.48 1.79
C GLU A 36 -22.98 1.05 1.63
N PHE A 37 -22.77 -0.05 0.91
CA PHE A 37 -21.45 -0.50 0.48
C PHE A 37 -21.27 -0.13 -0.99
N GLU A 38 -20.27 0.68 -1.25
CA GLU A 38 -19.85 1.05 -2.59
C GLU A 38 -18.79 0.06 -3.11
N ALA A 39 -18.10 0.41 -4.19
CA ALA A 39 -17.05 -0.43 -4.75
C ALA A 39 -15.97 -0.68 -3.69
N MET A 40 -15.87 -1.93 -3.24
CA MET A 40 -14.92 -2.38 -2.23
C MET A 40 -14.01 -3.46 -2.82
N ILE A 41 -12.70 -3.27 -2.70
CA ILE A 41 -11.69 -4.22 -3.16
C ILE A 41 -10.98 -4.81 -1.96
N LEU A 42 -10.98 -6.15 -1.89
CA LEU A 42 -10.33 -6.94 -0.86
C LEU A 42 -9.27 -7.84 -1.49
N PRO A 43 -8.02 -7.85 -1.00
CA PRO A 43 -7.00 -8.77 -1.49
C PRO A 43 -7.19 -10.17 -0.88
N ALA A 44 -6.79 -11.20 -1.64
CA ALA A 44 -6.72 -12.57 -1.17
C ALA A 44 -5.29 -12.95 -0.76
N SER A 45 -5.16 -13.92 0.15
CA SER A 45 -3.85 -14.49 0.50
C SER A 45 -3.29 -15.34 -0.63
N LYS A 46 -1.97 -15.48 -0.66
CA LYS A 46 -1.28 -16.47 -1.50
C LYS A 46 -1.47 -17.90 -0.96
N GLU A 47 -1.69 -18.04 0.34
CA GLU A 47 -1.89 -19.32 1.02
C GLU A 47 -3.38 -19.66 1.08
N GLU A 48 -3.72 -20.87 0.65
CA GLU A 48 -5.09 -21.36 0.67
C GLU A 48 -5.66 -21.38 2.10
N GLY A 49 -6.91 -20.94 2.26
CA GLY A 49 -7.59 -20.89 3.55
C GLY A 49 -7.13 -19.77 4.49
N ILE A 50 -6.13 -18.96 4.10
CA ILE A 50 -5.70 -17.81 4.90
C ILE A 50 -6.38 -16.55 4.40
N LEU A 51 -7.04 -15.83 5.31
CA LEU A 51 -7.63 -14.52 5.03
C LEU A 51 -6.65 -13.41 5.38
N ILE A 52 -6.51 -12.44 4.47
CA ILE A 52 -5.79 -11.19 4.77
C ILE A 52 -6.73 -10.24 5.50
N LYS A 53 -6.44 -9.96 6.76
CA LYS A 53 -7.21 -9.01 7.56
C LYS A 53 -6.67 -7.58 7.37
N LYS A 54 -7.53 -6.59 7.56
CA LYS A 54 -7.19 -5.15 7.60
C LYS A 54 -6.57 -4.60 6.33
N ARG A 55 -6.86 -5.18 5.16
CA ARG A 55 -6.48 -4.63 3.85
C ARG A 55 -7.72 -4.50 2.97
N TYR A 56 -8.07 -3.28 2.61
CA TYR A 56 -9.22 -2.98 1.74
C TYR A 56 -9.13 -1.57 1.16
N ALA A 57 -9.77 -1.38 0.01
CA ALA A 57 -9.98 -0.09 -0.64
C ALA A 57 -11.49 0.11 -0.87
N VAL A 58 -11.99 1.30 -0.62
CA VAL A 58 -13.40 1.70 -0.79
C VAL A 58 -13.43 2.99 -1.59
N PHE A 59 -14.36 3.10 -2.53
CA PHE A 59 -14.53 4.24 -3.43
C PHE A 59 -15.94 4.82 -3.30
N ASN A 60 -16.02 6.15 -3.32
CA ASN A 60 -17.27 6.90 -3.36
C ASN A 60 -17.96 6.74 -4.73
N GLU A 61 -19.25 7.08 -4.81
CA GLU A 61 -20.02 7.12 -6.08
C GLU A 61 -19.40 8.02 -7.16
N ASP A 62 -18.74 9.11 -6.78
CA ASP A 62 -18.05 10.02 -7.72
C ASP A 62 -16.73 9.43 -8.27
N GLY A 63 -16.39 8.21 -7.84
CA GLY A 63 -15.19 7.48 -8.20
C GLY A 63 -13.95 7.86 -7.38
N THR A 64 -14.07 8.76 -6.41
CA THR A 64 -12.94 9.12 -5.54
C THR A 64 -12.68 8.05 -4.50
N LEU A 65 -11.41 7.87 -4.14
CA LEU A 65 -10.99 6.90 -3.13
C LEU A 65 -11.42 7.37 -1.73
N ALA A 66 -12.44 6.71 -1.16
CA ALA A 66 -13.01 7.03 0.15
C ALA A 66 -12.11 6.57 1.29
N GLU A 67 -11.69 5.30 1.26
CA GLU A 67 -10.89 4.69 2.30
C GLU A 67 -9.88 3.71 1.72
N LEU A 68 -8.65 3.75 2.24
CA LEU A 68 -7.60 2.81 1.88
C LEU A 68 -6.82 2.38 3.11
N LYS A 69 -6.85 1.09 3.42
CA LYS A 69 -6.26 0.54 4.64
C LYS A 69 -5.31 -0.61 4.36
N GLY A 70 -4.24 -0.65 5.14
CA GLY A 70 -3.31 -1.78 5.23
C GLY A 70 -2.33 -1.97 4.07
N PHE A 71 -2.58 -1.31 2.93
CA PHE A 71 -1.70 -1.30 1.75
C PHE A 71 -0.45 -0.44 1.93
N GLU A 72 0.61 -0.86 1.25
CA GLU A 72 1.96 -0.30 1.28
C GLU A 72 1.99 1.19 0.86
N ILE A 73 1.11 1.62 -0.05
CA ILE A 73 0.95 3.03 -0.45
C ILE A 73 0.71 4.00 0.73
N LYS A 74 0.01 3.58 1.79
CA LYS A 74 -0.22 4.40 2.99
C LYS A 74 0.83 4.21 4.08
N ARG A 75 1.80 3.31 3.90
CA ARG A 75 2.85 3.04 4.89
C ARG A 75 4.03 3.97 4.69
N ARG A 76 4.68 4.34 5.80
CA ARG A 76 5.99 4.99 5.79
C ARG A 76 7.03 3.93 5.45
N GLY A 77 7.84 4.19 4.43
CA GLY A 77 8.77 3.20 3.90
C GLY A 77 8.18 2.42 2.73
N GLU A 78 8.60 1.15 2.62
CA GLU A 78 8.24 0.18 1.58
C GLU A 78 8.88 0.47 0.21
N LEU A 79 8.79 -0.51 -0.69
CA LEU A 79 9.30 -0.43 -2.06
C LEU A 79 8.47 0.58 -2.86
N LYS A 80 9.12 1.62 -3.41
CA LYS A 80 8.41 2.72 -4.11
C LYS A 80 7.60 2.21 -5.30
N LEU A 81 8.14 1.27 -6.08
CA LEU A 81 7.43 0.63 -7.20
C LEU A 81 6.07 0.07 -6.79
N ILE A 82 5.99 -0.64 -5.66
CA ILE A 82 4.74 -1.22 -5.17
C ILE A 82 3.74 -0.13 -4.78
N LYS A 83 4.21 0.97 -4.18
CA LYS A 83 3.35 2.09 -3.79
C LYS A 83 2.72 2.77 -5.01
N VAL A 84 3.51 2.96 -6.06
CA VAL A 84 3.04 3.58 -7.31
C VAL A 84 2.13 2.62 -8.07
N PHE A 85 2.51 1.34 -8.17
CA PHE A 85 1.68 0.29 -8.75
C PHE A 85 0.30 0.21 -8.08
N GLN A 86 0.27 0.22 -6.74
CA GLN A 86 -0.99 0.21 -5.99
C GLN A 86 -1.84 1.45 -6.29
N ALA A 87 -1.24 2.63 -6.34
CA ALA A 87 -1.95 3.87 -6.65
C ALA A 87 -2.66 3.78 -8.01
N GLU A 88 -1.96 3.30 -9.03
CA GLU A 88 -2.50 3.20 -10.38
C GLU A 88 -3.53 2.06 -10.54
N VAL A 89 -3.29 0.91 -9.90
CA VAL A 89 -4.23 -0.21 -9.96
C VAL A 89 -5.55 0.14 -9.28
N PHE A 90 -5.51 0.85 -8.15
CA PHE A 90 -6.72 1.31 -7.47
C PHE A 90 -7.58 2.22 -8.34
N ASP A 91 -6.97 3.11 -9.12
CA ASP A 91 -7.66 3.94 -10.10
C ASP A 91 -8.38 3.11 -11.18
N LYS A 92 -7.86 1.93 -11.55
CA LYS A 92 -8.44 1.09 -12.61
C LYS A 92 -9.57 0.17 -12.20
N PHE A 93 -9.79 -0.05 -10.91
CA PHE A 93 -10.89 -0.92 -10.46
C PHE A 93 -12.29 -0.36 -10.75
N LEU A 94 -12.40 0.93 -11.08
CA LEU A 94 -13.68 1.56 -11.44
C LEU A 94 -13.96 1.58 -12.95
N HIS A 95 -13.05 1.05 -13.76
CA HIS A 95 -13.23 0.97 -15.21
C HIS A 95 -13.96 -0.31 -15.60
N GLY A 96 -14.70 -0.26 -16.72
CA GLY A 96 -15.44 -1.40 -17.27
C GLY A 96 -16.90 -1.44 -16.82
N SER A 97 -17.73 -2.11 -17.63
CA SER A 97 -19.15 -2.32 -17.36
C SER A 97 -19.44 -3.72 -16.81
N THR A 98 -18.47 -4.63 -16.93
CA THR A 98 -18.51 -6.01 -16.43
C THR A 98 -17.30 -6.28 -15.53
N LEU A 99 -17.36 -7.37 -14.77
CA LEU A 99 -16.25 -7.79 -13.91
C LEU A 99 -15.02 -8.14 -14.75
N GLU A 100 -15.23 -8.76 -15.91
CA GLU A 100 -14.20 -9.12 -16.88
C GLU A 100 -13.50 -7.88 -17.44
N GLU A 101 -14.27 -6.86 -17.84
CA GLU A 101 -13.71 -5.60 -18.34
C GLU A 101 -12.93 -4.83 -17.25
N CYS A 102 -13.43 -4.86 -16.01
CA CYS A 102 -12.72 -4.28 -14.87
C CYS A 102 -11.36 -4.95 -14.64
N TYR A 103 -11.33 -6.29 -14.58
CA TYR A 103 -10.07 -7.01 -14.43
C TYR A 103 -9.16 -6.86 -15.64
N ALA A 104 -9.70 -6.71 -16.86
CA ALA A 104 -8.90 -6.42 -18.05
C ALA A 104 -8.22 -5.03 -17.96
N ALA A 105 -8.93 -4.00 -17.48
CA ALA A 105 -8.36 -2.67 -17.27
C ALA A 105 -7.24 -2.69 -16.22
N VAL A 106 -7.44 -3.40 -15.11
CA VAL A 106 -6.43 -3.59 -14.07
C VAL A 106 -5.22 -4.40 -14.59
N ALA A 107 -5.48 -5.47 -15.35
CA ALA A 107 -4.43 -6.30 -15.94
C ALA A 107 -3.55 -5.52 -16.91
N SER A 108 -4.12 -4.57 -17.67
CA SER A 108 -3.33 -3.70 -18.55
C SER A 108 -2.29 -2.87 -17.78
N VAL A 109 -2.62 -2.39 -16.58
CA VAL A 109 -1.66 -1.68 -15.72
C VAL A 109 -0.61 -2.64 -15.19
N ALA A 110 -1.03 -3.82 -14.72
CA ALA A 110 -0.10 -4.84 -14.23
C ALA A 110 0.92 -5.26 -15.29
N ASN A 111 0.48 -5.51 -16.52
CA ASN A 111 1.36 -5.87 -17.63
C ASN A 111 2.36 -4.77 -17.93
N ARG A 112 1.96 -3.49 -17.94
CA ARG A 112 2.90 -2.38 -18.15
C ARG A 112 4.02 -2.33 -17.09
N TRP A 113 3.70 -2.62 -15.83
CA TRP A 113 4.72 -2.69 -14.77
C TRP A 113 5.59 -3.95 -14.88
N LEU A 114 5.02 -5.06 -15.34
CA LEU A 114 5.80 -6.27 -15.66
C LEU A 114 6.77 -6.01 -16.82
N ASP A 115 6.31 -5.36 -17.89
CA ASP A 115 7.13 -5.01 -19.04
C ASP A 115 8.35 -4.16 -18.63
N LEU A 116 8.15 -3.20 -17.72
CA LEU A 116 9.23 -2.38 -17.13
C LEU A 116 10.25 -3.21 -16.33
N LEU A 117 9.81 -4.28 -15.66
CA LEU A 117 10.71 -5.16 -14.91
C LEU A 117 11.44 -6.14 -15.84
N ASP A 118 10.73 -6.68 -16.83
CA ASP A 118 11.26 -7.65 -17.80
C ASP A 118 12.27 -7.01 -18.76
N ASN A 119 12.02 -5.77 -19.17
CA ASN A 119 12.97 -4.98 -19.98
C ASN A 119 14.09 -4.33 -19.15
N GLN A 120 14.13 -4.60 -17.83
CA GLN A 120 15.13 -4.08 -16.89
C GLN A 120 15.19 -2.54 -16.84
N GLY A 121 14.06 -1.86 -17.07
CA GLY A 121 13.97 -0.41 -16.96
C GLY A 121 14.67 0.36 -18.07
N ILE A 122 14.93 -0.25 -19.23
CA ILE A 122 15.66 0.38 -20.34
C ILE A 122 15.02 1.68 -20.86
N ASP A 123 13.71 1.82 -20.72
CA ASP A 123 12.93 2.95 -21.24
C ASP A 123 12.75 4.10 -20.21
N ILE A 124 13.39 4.02 -19.04
CA ILE A 124 13.32 5.05 -18.00
C ILE A 124 14.72 5.53 -17.60
N SER A 125 14.80 6.74 -17.04
CA SER A 125 16.09 7.28 -16.58
C SER A 125 16.62 6.52 -15.35
N ASP A 126 17.95 6.46 -15.20
CA ASP A 126 18.59 5.78 -14.06
C ASP A 126 18.08 6.32 -12.71
N SER A 127 17.84 7.63 -12.61
CA SER A 127 17.32 8.25 -11.38
C SER A 127 15.89 7.84 -11.07
N GLU A 128 15.03 7.72 -12.09
CA GLU A 128 13.67 7.22 -11.94
C GLU A 128 13.66 5.73 -11.59
N LEU A 129 14.47 4.93 -12.29
CA LEU A 129 14.63 3.50 -12.02
C LEU A 129 15.05 3.28 -10.58
N LEU A 130 16.15 3.91 -10.16
CA LEU A 130 16.67 3.84 -8.80
C LEU A 130 15.61 4.27 -7.78
N GLY A 131 14.85 5.31 -8.10
CA GLY A 131 13.68 5.71 -7.34
C GLY A 131 12.68 4.57 -7.16
N PHE A 132 12.23 3.93 -8.24
CA PHE A 132 11.24 2.85 -8.20
C PHE A 132 11.72 1.60 -7.47
N ILE A 133 12.95 1.15 -7.76
CA ILE A 133 13.50 -0.08 -7.17
C ILE A 133 14.04 0.12 -5.75
N SER A 134 14.12 1.36 -5.27
CA SER A 134 14.53 1.64 -3.91
C SER A 134 13.43 1.34 -2.90
N GLU A 135 13.83 0.68 -1.82
CA GLU A 135 13.04 0.51 -0.63
C GLU A 135 13.52 1.48 0.43
N SER A 136 12.58 2.06 1.16
CA SER A 136 12.89 2.96 2.27
C SER A 136 12.42 2.38 3.60
N SER A 137 13.26 2.53 4.63
CA SER A 137 12.96 2.09 5.98
C SER A 137 13.55 3.08 6.99
N THR A 138 12.78 3.43 8.01
CA THR A 138 13.27 4.30 9.10
C THR A 138 13.58 3.46 10.32
N MET A 139 14.84 3.49 10.76
CA MET A 139 15.29 2.80 11.97
C MET A 139 14.72 3.49 13.21
N SER A 140 14.13 2.72 14.13
CA SER A 140 13.52 3.26 15.35
C SER A 140 14.52 3.50 16.48
N LYS A 141 15.70 2.87 16.40
CA LYS A 141 16.81 2.96 17.36
C LYS A 141 18.12 3.31 16.65
N SER A 142 19.17 3.62 17.40
CA SER A 142 20.51 3.81 16.85
C SER A 142 21.07 2.48 16.33
N LEU A 143 22.06 2.52 15.42
CA LEU A 143 22.68 1.31 14.89
C LEU A 143 23.28 0.41 15.99
N VAL A 144 23.86 1.03 17.02
CA VAL A 144 24.46 0.31 18.16
C VAL A 144 23.41 -0.49 18.92
N ASP A 145 22.21 0.08 19.12
CA ASP A 145 21.12 -0.57 19.87
C ASP A 145 20.52 -1.79 19.14
N TYR A 146 20.71 -1.89 17.82
CA TYR A 146 20.27 -3.06 17.04
C TYR A 146 21.21 -4.26 17.21
N GLY A 147 22.46 -4.06 17.65
CA GLY A 147 23.44 -5.13 17.90
C GLY A 147 23.64 -6.07 16.71
N GLU A 148 23.37 -7.36 16.92
CA GLU A 148 23.54 -8.43 15.92
C GLU A 148 22.30 -8.70 15.05
N GLN A 149 21.23 -7.90 15.19
CA GLN A 149 20.02 -8.10 14.38
C GLN A 149 20.32 -7.93 12.89
N LYS A 150 19.89 -8.92 12.09
CA LYS A 150 20.03 -8.90 10.63
C LYS A 150 18.76 -8.36 9.98
N SER A 151 18.88 -7.24 9.28
CA SER A 151 17.84 -6.70 8.40
C SER A 151 18.49 -5.87 7.29
N CYS A 152 17.77 -5.64 6.18
CA CYS A 152 18.25 -4.78 5.11
C CYS A 152 18.59 -3.37 5.62
N ALA A 153 17.78 -2.82 6.53
CA ALA A 153 18.01 -1.51 7.13
C ALA A 153 19.30 -1.46 7.97
N VAL A 154 19.58 -2.52 8.76
CA VAL A 154 20.82 -2.60 9.56
C VAL A 154 22.05 -2.73 8.66
N THR A 155 21.99 -3.57 7.62
CA THR A 155 23.10 -3.69 6.65
C THR A 155 23.35 -2.39 5.91
N THR A 156 22.28 -1.70 5.50
CA THR A 156 22.35 -0.39 4.85
C THR A 156 23.01 0.65 5.76
N ALA A 157 22.61 0.70 7.03
CA ALA A 157 23.20 1.61 8.00
C ALA A 157 24.70 1.32 8.23
N LYS A 158 25.10 0.05 8.36
CA LYS A 158 26.53 -0.32 8.47
C LYS A 158 27.33 0.16 7.26
N ARG A 159 26.82 -0.08 6.05
CA ARG A 159 27.47 0.37 4.80
C ARG A 159 27.52 1.89 4.69
N LEU A 160 26.48 2.60 5.13
CA LEU A 160 26.48 4.06 5.18
C LEU A 160 27.52 4.60 6.18
N ALA A 161 27.71 3.95 7.33
CA ALA A 161 28.73 4.33 8.30
C ALA A 161 30.14 4.13 7.75
N GLU A 162 30.38 3.00 7.05
CA GLU A 162 31.65 2.72 6.37
C GLU A 162 31.92 3.71 5.22
N PHE A 163 30.87 4.13 4.50
CA PHE A 163 30.99 5.00 3.32
C PHE A 163 31.07 6.50 3.66
N LEU A 164 30.20 7.00 4.55
CA LEU A 164 30.04 8.43 4.86
C LEU A 164 30.54 8.80 6.27
N GLY A 165 30.96 7.80 7.06
CA GLY A 165 31.46 7.97 8.42
C GLY A 165 30.43 7.71 9.52
N ASP A 166 30.92 7.34 10.70
CA ASP A 166 30.10 6.93 11.85
C ASP A 166 29.14 8.01 12.35
N SER A 167 29.41 9.29 12.09
CA SER A 167 28.52 10.38 12.51
C SER A 167 27.11 10.27 11.94
N MET A 168 26.94 9.63 10.77
CA MET A 168 25.64 9.47 10.11
C MET A 168 24.70 8.49 10.83
N VAL A 169 25.24 7.58 11.64
CA VAL A 169 24.47 6.45 12.22
C VAL A 169 24.34 6.48 13.74
N LYS A 170 24.81 7.57 14.38
CA LYS A 170 24.76 7.74 15.84
C LYS A 170 23.35 7.93 16.36
N ASP A 171 22.54 8.69 15.65
CA ASP A 171 21.21 9.06 16.09
C ASP A 171 20.15 8.04 15.65
N LYS A 172 19.09 7.93 16.46
CA LYS A 172 17.88 7.19 16.10
C LYS A 172 17.15 7.89 14.95
N GLY A 173 16.35 7.14 14.20
CA GLY A 173 15.54 7.71 13.11
C GLY A 173 16.26 7.77 11.76
N LEU A 174 17.41 7.10 11.62
CA LEU A 174 18.13 6.99 10.36
C LEU A 174 17.20 6.49 9.25
N HIS A 175 17.15 7.24 8.15
CA HIS A 175 16.44 6.85 6.95
C HIS A 175 17.37 6.01 6.08
N CYS A 176 17.12 4.70 6.06
CA CYS A 176 17.83 3.77 5.20
C CYS A 176 17.07 3.64 3.89
N GLN A 177 17.66 4.12 2.80
CA GLN A 177 17.19 3.88 1.44
C GLN A 177 18.17 2.94 0.74
N TYR A 178 17.69 1.82 0.23
CA TYR A 178 18.53 0.78 -0.35
C TYR A 178 17.88 0.10 -1.54
N ILE A 179 18.73 -0.53 -2.35
CA ILE A 179 18.36 -1.55 -3.34
C ILE A 179 18.93 -2.90 -2.91
N VAL A 180 18.39 -3.99 -3.45
CA VAL A 180 18.91 -5.34 -3.20
C VAL A 180 19.74 -5.78 -4.40
N ALA A 181 21.04 -5.95 -4.22
CA ALA A 181 21.93 -6.45 -5.26
C ALA A 181 21.67 -7.93 -5.55
N ARG A 182 21.90 -8.38 -6.79
CA ARG A 182 21.82 -9.80 -7.16
C ARG A 182 22.92 -10.63 -6.48
N GLU A 183 24.13 -10.10 -6.45
CA GLU A 183 25.30 -10.76 -5.89
C GLU A 183 25.56 -10.38 -4.42
N PRO A 184 26.22 -11.24 -3.63
CA PRO A 184 26.58 -12.62 -3.93
C PRO A 184 25.38 -13.58 -3.87
N GLN A 185 25.18 -14.38 -4.92
CA GLN A 185 24.10 -15.37 -4.97
C GLN A 185 24.18 -16.37 -3.79
N GLY A 186 23.01 -16.80 -3.32
CA GLY A 186 22.89 -17.72 -2.18
C GLY A 186 22.97 -17.05 -0.79
N THR A 187 23.33 -15.77 -0.71
CA THR A 187 23.29 -15.03 0.57
C THR A 187 21.90 -14.47 0.89
N PRO A 188 21.57 -14.32 2.18
CA PRO A 188 20.30 -13.73 2.61
C PRO A 188 20.08 -12.34 1.99
N VAL A 189 18.82 -12.02 1.65
CA VAL A 189 18.44 -10.70 1.09
C VAL A 189 18.96 -9.54 1.96
N SER A 190 18.92 -9.69 3.29
CA SER A 190 19.40 -8.69 4.24
C SER A 190 20.87 -8.34 4.07
N GLU A 191 21.71 -9.25 3.59
CA GLU A 191 23.16 -9.03 3.43
C GLU A 191 23.49 -8.38 2.06
N ARG A 192 22.51 -8.33 1.15
CA ARG A 192 22.65 -7.77 -0.20
C ARG A 192 22.08 -6.35 -0.34
N ALA A 193 21.64 -5.72 0.75
CA ALA A 193 21.11 -4.36 0.74
C ALA A 193 22.23 -3.32 0.51
N VAL A 194 22.19 -2.61 -0.61
CA VAL A 194 23.17 -1.56 -1.00
C VAL A 194 22.53 -0.19 -0.80
N PRO A 195 23.16 0.74 -0.06
CA PRO A 195 22.65 2.10 0.10
C PRO A 195 22.56 2.83 -1.24
N VAL A 196 21.43 3.50 -1.50
CA VAL A 196 21.23 4.28 -2.73
C VAL A 196 22.24 5.42 -2.88
N ALA A 197 22.70 5.99 -1.76
CA ALA A 197 23.67 7.08 -1.73
C ALA A 197 24.98 6.81 -2.50
N ILE A 198 25.37 5.55 -2.71
CA ILE A 198 26.57 5.21 -3.50
C ILE A 198 26.43 5.56 -4.98
N PHE A 199 25.21 5.64 -5.49
CA PHE A 199 24.92 5.99 -6.89
C PHE A 199 24.69 7.49 -7.08
N GLU A 200 24.64 8.26 -5.99
CA GLU A 200 24.44 9.71 -6.00
C GLU A 200 25.77 10.48 -5.85
N THR A 201 26.87 9.78 -5.60
CA THR A 201 28.21 10.36 -5.53
C THR A 201 28.89 10.34 -6.90
N ASP A 202 29.40 11.50 -7.32
CA ASP A 202 30.26 11.66 -8.50
C ASP A 202 31.64 10.98 -8.34
#